data_AF-A0A2N2R045-F1
#
_entry.id   AF-A0A2N2R045-F1
#
_cell.length_a   1.000
_cell.length_b   1.000
_cell.length_c   1.000
_cell.angle_alpha   90.00
_cell.angle_beta   90.00
_cell.angle_gamma   90.00
#
_symmetry.space_group_name_H-M   'P 1'
#
loop_
_entity.id
_entity.type
_entity.pdbx_description
1 polymer ?
#
loop_
_entity_poly.entity_id
_entity_poly.type
_entity_poly.pdbx_seq_one_letter_code
_entity_poly.pdbx_strand_id
1 'polypeptide(L)' 'MTKPTIRNEKDGSVCTQEDGDTILRAALRAGLGLSYECNSGGCGGCKFELLEGEVETLW' A
#
# COMPACT_ATOMS: atom_id res chain seq x y z
N MET A 1 13.97 -14.96 0.52
CA MET A 1 13.66 -13.67 -0.13
C MET A 1 13.00 -12.80 0.92
N THR A 2 13.52 -11.61 1.19
CA THR A 2 12.99 -10.72 2.22
C THR A 2 11.77 -9.98 1.64
N LYS A 3 10.62 -10.08 2.29
CA LYS A 3 9.40 -9.43 1.83
C LYS A 3 9.47 -7.91 2.07
N PRO A 4 9.04 -7.06 1.13
CA PRO A 4 9.00 -5.63 1.33
C PRO A 4 8.13 -5.25 2.53
N THR A 5 8.52 -4.18 3.23
CA THR A 5 7.78 -3.64 4.38
C THR A 5 7.27 -2.26 4.01
N ILE A 6 5.97 -2.04 4.18
CA ILE A 6 5.28 -0.78 3.92
C ILE A 6 5.03 -0.11 5.26
N ARG A 7 5.47 1.14 5.40
CA ARG A 7 5.26 1.98 6.59
C ARG A 7 4.43 3.20 6.22
N ASN A 8 3.40 3.48 7.01
CA ASN A 8 2.62 4.71 6.90
C ASN A 8 3.08 5.69 7.98
N GLU A 9 3.74 6.78 7.59
CA GLU A 9 4.23 7.79 8.53
C GLU A 9 3.12 8.56 9.26
N LYS A 10 1.90 8.59 8.70
CA LYS A 10 0.79 9.35 9.29
C LYS A 10 0.32 8.80 10.64
N ASP A 11 0.30 7.48 10.78
CA ASP A 11 -0.23 6.77 11.96
C ASP A 11 0.74 5.73 12.53
N GLY A 12 1.90 5.55 11.90
CA GLY A 12 2.93 4.59 12.32
C GLY A 12 2.60 3.14 11.99
N SER A 13 1.51 2.86 11.26
CA SER A 13 1.15 1.50 10.88
C SER A 13 2.19 0.88 9.92
N VAL A 14 2.36 -0.44 10.06
CA VAL A 14 3.36 -1.21 9.30
C VAL A 14 2.72 -2.51 8.84
N CYS A 15 2.94 -2.85 7.57
CA CYS A 15 2.54 -4.15 7.03
C CYS A 15 3.61 -4.72 6.09
N THR A 16 3.56 -6.04 5.90
CA THR A 16 4.42 -6.76 4.97
C THR A 16 3.67 -7.00 3.66
N GLN A 17 4.34 -6.73 2.54
CA GLN A 17 3.83 -7.04 1.21
C GLN A 17 4.02 -8.54 0.92
N GLU A 18 2.95 -9.20 0.48
CA GLU A 18 2.98 -10.58 0.01
C GLU A 18 3.04 -10.62 -1.52
N ASP A 19 3.39 -11.77 -2.08
CA ASP A 19 3.49 -11.92 -3.54
C ASP A 19 2.12 -11.63 -4.20
N GLY A 20 2.13 -10.74 -5.20
CA GLY A 20 0.93 -10.31 -5.94
C GLY A 20 0.15 -9.17 -5.29
N ASP A 21 0.60 -8.65 -4.15
CA ASP A 21 -0.01 -7.48 -3.54
C ASP A 21 0.29 -6.17 -4.26
N THR A 22 -0.73 -5.32 -4.30
CA THR A 22 -0.51 -3.88 -4.31
C THR A 22 -0.30 -3.38 -2.88
N ILE A 23 0.27 -2.19 -2.71
CA ILE A 23 0.41 -1.54 -1.39
C ILE A 23 -0.92 -1.51 -0.63
N LEU A 24 -2.02 -1.18 -1.32
CA LEU A 24 -3.38 -1.19 -0.75
C LEU A 24 -3.78 -2.59 -0.25
N ARG A 25 -3.57 -3.64 -1.06
CA ARG A 25 -3.96 -5.01 -0.68
C ARG A 25 -3.16 -5.54 0.50
N ALA A 26 -1.88 -5.20 0.58
CA ALA A 26 -1.03 -5.55 1.72
C ALA A 26 -1.57 -4.95 3.04
N ALA A 27 -1.91 -3.66 3.03
CA ALA A 27 -2.46 -2.97 4.19
C ALA A 27 -3.82 -3.55 4.61
N LEU A 28 -4.74 -3.72 3.65
CA LEU A 28 -6.07 -4.27 3.93
C LEU A 28 -6.02 -5.71 4.47
N ARG A 29 -5.14 -6.57 3.92
CA ARG A 29 -4.94 -7.92 4.46
C ARG A 29 -4.40 -7.90 5.90
N ALA A 30 -3.53 -6.93 6.21
CA ALA A 30 -3.01 -6.74 7.56
C ALA A 30 -4.03 -6.11 8.54
N GLY A 31 -5.26 -5.83 8.09
CA GLY A 31 -6.29 -5.20 8.90
C GLY A 31 -6.09 -3.68 9.09
N LEU A 32 -5.23 -3.06 8.28
CA LEU A 32 -4.96 -1.62 8.32
C LEU A 32 -5.94 -0.88 7.41
N GLY A 33 -6.65 0.09 7.99
CA GLY A 33 -7.55 0.95 7.24
C GLY A 33 -6.79 1.99 6.43
N LEU A 34 -6.85 1.89 5.10
CA LEU A 34 -6.46 2.95 4.18
C LEU A 34 -7.70 3.49 3.47
N SER A 35 -7.67 4.75 3.05
CA SER A 35 -8.71 5.29 2.16
C SER A 35 -8.63 4.57 0.80
N TYR A 36 -9.76 4.09 0.28
CA TYR A 36 -9.88 3.52 -1.07
C TYR A 36 -11.34 3.41 -1.48
N GLU A 37 -11.59 3.21 -2.79
CA GLU A 37 -12.92 2.89 -3.32
C GLU A 37 -12.82 1.80 -4.40
N CYS A 38 -12.17 2.09 -5.55
CA CYS A 38 -12.29 1.24 -6.73
C CYS A 38 -11.34 0.02 -6.79
N ASN A 39 -10.20 0.05 -6.08
CA ASN A 39 -9.12 -0.95 -6.18
C ASN A 39 -8.69 -1.31 -7.63
N SER A 40 -8.85 -0.36 -8.56
CA SER A 40 -8.61 -0.54 -10.00
C SER A 40 -7.91 0.65 -10.67
N GLY A 41 -7.38 1.58 -9.88
CA GLY A 41 -6.59 2.73 -10.35
C GLY A 41 -7.39 3.94 -10.85
N GLY A 42 -8.72 3.84 -11.01
CA GLY A 42 -9.52 4.90 -11.64
C GLY A 42 -9.95 6.07 -10.75
N CYS A 43 -10.18 5.86 -9.44
CA CYS A 43 -10.81 6.88 -8.59
C CYS A 43 -9.83 7.80 -7.83
N GLY A 44 -8.56 7.41 -7.70
CA GLY A 44 -7.57 8.14 -6.89
C GLY A 44 -7.79 8.10 -5.36
N GLY A 45 -8.80 7.40 -4.86
CA GLY A 45 -9.14 7.35 -3.42
C GLY A 45 -8.05 6.72 -2.53
N CYS A 46 -7.19 5.88 -3.10
CA CYS A 46 -6.04 5.27 -2.42
C CYS A 46 -4.70 5.94 -2.73
N LYS A 47 -4.71 7.20 -3.19
CA LYS A 47 -3.49 7.95 -3.45
C LYS A 47 -2.71 8.18 -2.16
N PHE A 48 -1.39 8.05 -2.25
CA PHE A 48 -0.43 8.33 -1.18
C PHE A 48 0.73 9.16 -1.74
N GLU A 49 1.56 9.68 -0.83
CA GLU A 49 2.83 10.30 -1.14
C GLU A 49 3.96 9.33 -0.78
N LEU A 50 4.92 9.14 -1.69
CA LEU A 50 6.10 8.32 -1.43
C LEU A 50 7.15 9.17 -0.71
N LEU A 51 7.47 8.82 0.53
CA LEU A 51 8.47 9.53 1.34
C LEU A 51 9.88 8.93 1.19
N GLU A 52 9.98 7.59 1.12
CA GLU A 52 11.24 6.86 0.96
C GLU A 52 11.01 5.52 0.25
N GLY A 53 12.01 5.05 -0.50
CA GLY A 53 12.00 3.76 -1.19
C GLY A 53 11.62 3.86 -2.66
N GLU A 54 11.26 2.72 -3.24
CA GLU A 54 10.86 2.61 -4.65
C GLU A 54 9.50 1.92 -4.74
N VAL A 55 8.71 2.32 -5.74
CA VAL A 55 7.41 1.72 -6.05
C VAL A 55 7.33 1.41 -7.53
N GLU A 56 6.62 0.33 -7.88
CA GLU A 56 6.25 0.04 -9.26
C GLU A 56 4.87 0.60 -9.55
N THR A 57 4.74 1.38 -10.62
CA THR A 57 3.46 1.83 -11.13
C THR A 57 2.88 0.75 -12.04
N LEU A 58 1.70 0.21 -11.68
CA LEU A 58 1.06 -0.88 -12.41
C LEU A 58 0.16 -0.42 -13.57
N TRP A 59 0.09 0.89 -13.84
CA TRP A 59 -0.76 1.53 -14.86
C TRP A 59 -0.15 2.80 -15.43
#